data_AF-A0A9D6M2Z8-F1
#
_entry.id   AF-A0A9D6M2Z8-F1
#
_cell.length_a   1.000
_cell.length_b   1.000
_cell.length_c   1.000
_cell.angle_alpha   90.00
_cell.angle_beta   90.00
_cell.angle_gamma   90.00
#
_symmetry.space_group_name_H-M   'P 1'
#
loop_
_entity.id
_entity.type
_entity.pdbx_description
1 polymer ?
#
loop_
_entity_poly.entity_id
_entity_poly.type
_entity_poly.pdbx_seq_one_letter_code
_entity_poly.pdbx_strand_id
1 'polypeptide(L)' 'VSHARVLKIPAPMVLFTEFGDSTLILQMFYWVENCFDLFPIQDEINSQIKKRFEKECIEMPYPTRAIYVKEGKLP' A
#
# COMPACT_ATOMS: atom_id res chain seq x y z
N VAL A 1 -8.21 -9.34 1.87
CA VAL A 1 -7.92 -9.92 0.54
C VAL A 1 -7.92 -11.43 0.71
N SER A 2 -8.84 -12.15 0.08
CA SER A 2 -8.82 -13.63 0.05
C SER A 2 -8.32 -14.04 -1.32
N HIS A 3 -7.15 -14.68 -1.37
CA HIS A 3 -6.51 -15.08 -2.62
C HIS A 3 -6.33 -16.59 -2.61
N ALA A 4 -6.74 -17.29 -3.69
CA ALA A 4 -6.81 -18.75 -3.71
C ALA A 4 -5.47 -19.44 -3.47
N ARG A 5 -4.36 -18.81 -3.90
CA ARG A 5 -2.99 -19.32 -3.78
C ARG A 5 -2.22 -18.80 -2.56
N VAL A 6 -2.88 -18.05 -1.68
CA VAL A 6 -2.30 -17.62 -0.41
C VAL A 6 -2.69 -18.62 0.68
N LEU A 7 -1.71 -19.09 1.44
CA LEU A 7 -1.93 -20.03 2.52
C LEU A 7 -2.81 -19.40 3.62
N LYS A 8 -3.69 -20.23 4.18
CA LYS A 8 -4.53 -19.86 5.33
C LYS A 8 -3.82 -20.08 6.66
N ILE A 9 -2.81 -20.96 6.67
CA ILE A 9 -2.02 -21.32 7.84
C ILE A 9 -0.55 -21.36 7.40
N PRO A 10 0.32 -20.49 7.92
CA PRO A 10 0.01 -19.33 8.77
C PRO A 10 -0.92 -18.31 8.07
N ALA A 11 -1.75 -17.64 8.86
CA ALA A 11 -2.74 -16.70 8.34
C ALA A 11 -2.10 -15.36 7.94
N PRO A 12 -2.46 -14.78 6.78
CA PRO A 12 -2.01 -13.45 6.36
C PRO A 12 -2.26 -12.39 7.43
N MET A 13 -1.33 -11.45 7.56
CA MET A 13 -1.43 -10.36 8.53
C MET A 13 -1.10 -9.03 7.89
N VAL A 14 -1.74 -7.97 8.37
CA VAL A 14 -1.49 -6.59 7.97
C VAL A 14 -1.20 -5.80 9.23
N LEU A 15 -0.09 -5.06 9.23
CA LEU A 15 0.35 -4.22 10.33
C LEU A 15 0.37 -2.77 9.88
N PHE A 16 -0.15 -1.88 10.71
CA PHE A 16 0.19 -0.46 10.64
C PHE A 16 1.53 -0.28 11.35
N THR A 17 2.56 0.06 10.60
CA THR A 17 3.93 0.08 11.12
C THR A 17 4.30 1.46 11.66
N GLU A 18 4.02 2.52 10.89
CA GLU A 18 4.40 3.88 11.26
C GLU A 18 3.63 4.96 10.47
N PHE A 19 3.75 6.19 10.96
CA PHE A 19 3.43 7.40 10.21
C PHE A 19 4.66 7.82 9.41
N GLY A 20 4.52 7.92 8.08
CA GLY A 20 5.51 8.54 7.21
C GLY A 20 5.28 10.06 7.07
N ASP A 21 6.14 10.74 6.32
CA ASP A 21 6.14 12.21 6.19
C ASP A 21 4.79 12.81 5.75
N SER A 22 3.96 12.06 5.04
CA SER A 22 2.56 12.40 4.70
C SER A 22 1.73 11.15 4.39
N THR A 23 2.08 10.01 5.01
CA THR A 23 1.55 8.69 4.62
C THR A 23 1.33 7.81 5.85
N LEU A 24 0.41 6.83 5.73
CA LEU A 24 0.31 5.72 6.68
C LEU A 24 1.02 4.52 6.07
N ILE A 25 2.03 3.98 6.75
CA ILE A 25 2.76 2.81 6.26
C ILE A 25 2.09 1.55 6.79
N LEU A 26 1.64 0.71 5.85
CA LEU A 26 1.03 -0.59 6.12
C LEU A 26 1.95 -1.67 5.55
N GLN A 27 2.24 -2.70 6.35
CA GLN A 27 3.01 -3.86 5.93
C GLN A 27 2.12 -5.10 5.95
N MET A 28 2.09 -5.82 4.83
CA MET A 28 1.32 -7.05 4.69
C MET A 28 2.25 -8.25 4.54
N PHE A 29 1.99 -9.28 5.33
CA PHE A 29 2.64 -10.58 5.23
C PHE A 29 1.63 -11.63 4.77
N TYR A 30 2.05 -12.45 3.82
CA TYR A 30 1.30 -13.59 3.32
C TYR A 30 2.28 -14.68 2.91
N TRP A 31 1.79 -15.91 2.87
CA TRP A 31 2.60 -17.08 2.57
C TRP A 31 2.04 -17.77 1.33
N VAL A 32 2.94 -18.28 0.51
CA VAL A 32 2.63 -19.05 -0.70
C VAL A 32 3.34 -20.39 -0.62
N GLU A 33 2.73 -21.42 -1.20
CA GLU A 33 3.30 -22.77 -1.18
C GLU A 33 4.52 -22.89 -2.11
N ASN A 34 4.43 -22.27 -3.29
CA ASN A 34 5.47 -22.29 -4.32
C ASN A 34 6.09 -20.91 -4.50
N CYS A 35 7.42 -20.85 -4.46
CA CYS A 35 8.17 -19.60 -4.65
C CYS A 35 8.03 -19.02 -6.07
N PHE A 36 7.78 -19.84 -7.08
CA PHE A 36 7.56 -19.37 -8.46
C PHE A 36 6.26 -18.56 -8.61
N ASP A 37 5.29 -18.76 -7.71
CA ASP A 37 4.02 -18.05 -7.73
C ASP A 37 4.10 -16.69 -7.03
N LEU A 38 5.21 -16.37 -6.35
CA LEU A 38 5.31 -15.19 -5.50
C LEU A 38 5.06 -13.89 -6.29
N PHE A 39 5.76 -13.68 -7.40
CA PHE A 39 5.63 -12.44 -8.17
C PHE A 39 4.26 -12.30 -8.85
N PRO A 40 3.71 -13.33 -9.54
CA PRO A 40 2.36 -13.24 -10.10
C PRO A 40 1.29 -12.96 -9.03
N ILE A 41 1.35 -13.64 -7.88
CA ILE A 41 0.40 -13.43 -6.78
C ILE A 41 0.55 -12.01 -6.21
N GLN A 42 1.78 -11.53 -6.05
CA GLN A 42 2.04 -10.18 -5.56
C GLN A 42 1.43 -9.11 -6.47
N ASP A 43 1.60 -9.25 -7.79
CA ASP A 43 0.99 -8.35 -8.77
C ASP A 43 -0.54 -8.38 -8.71
N GLU A 44 -1.13 -9.58 -8.67
CA GLU A 44 -2.59 -9.74 -8.56
C GLU A 44 -3.15 -9.08 -7.30
N ILE A 45 -2.49 -9.28 -6.15
CA ILE A 45 -2.90 -8.68 -4.88
C ILE A 45 -2.74 -7.15 -4.92
N ASN A 46 -1.60 -6.63 -5.37
CA ASN A 46 -1.36 -5.19 -5.47
C ASN A 46 -2.34 -4.51 -6.42
N SER A 47 -2.64 -5.14 -7.56
CA SER A 47 -3.63 -4.68 -8.52
C SER A 47 -5.04 -4.64 -7.91
N GLN A 48 -5.42 -5.63 -7.11
CA GLN A 48 -6.70 -5.63 -6.39
C GLN A 48 -6.77 -4.54 -5.33
N ILE A 49 -5.69 -4.33 -4.57
CA ILE A 49 -5.59 -3.25 -3.57
C ILE A 49 -5.75 -1.89 -4.27
N LYS A 50 -5.01 -1.65 -5.36
CA LYS A 50 -5.11 -0.40 -6.14
C LYS A 50 -6.55 -0.15 -6.62
N LYS A 51 -7.19 -1.12 -7.26
CA LYS A 51 -8.58 -1.00 -7.72
C LYS A 51 -9.55 -0.74 -6.58
N ARG A 52 -9.31 -1.36 -5.41
CA ARG A 52 -10.16 -1.15 -4.24
C ARG A 52 -9.97 0.25 -3.66
N PHE A 53 -8.73 0.73 -3.56
CA PHE A 53 -8.45 2.07 -3.07
C PHE A 53 -9.07 3.14 -3.96
N GLU A 54 -8.95 2.99 -5.29
CA GLU A 54 -9.63 3.88 -6.26
C GLU A 54 -11.15 3.90 -6.04
N LYS A 55 -11.78 2.73 -5.85
CA LYS A 55 -13.23 2.63 -5.62
C LYS A 55 -13.67 3.27 -4.29
N GLU A 56 -12.85 3.18 -3.26
CA GLU A 56 -13.13 3.73 -1.93
C GLU A 56 -12.64 5.19 -1.78
N CYS A 57 -12.20 5.82 -2.88
CA CYS A 57 -11.62 7.17 -2.88
C CYS A 57 -10.44 7.34 -1.92
N ILE A 58 -9.66 6.27 -1.71
CA ILE A 58 -8.39 6.33 -0.98
C ILE A 58 -7.31 6.74 -1.99
N GLU A 59 -6.81 7.96 -1.83
CA GLU A 59 -5.74 8.50 -2.67
C GLU A 59 -4.38 7.98 -2.20
N MET A 60 -3.54 7.55 -3.15
CA MET A 60 -2.15 7.24 -2.85
C MET A 60 -1.38 8.54 -2.70
N PRO A 61 -0.80 8.81 -1.52
CA PRO A 61 -0.14 10.08 -1.26
C PRO A 61 1.11 10.24 -2.13
N TYR A 62 1.19 11.37 -2.83
CA TYR A 62 2.44 11.84 -3.43
C TYR A 62 3.26 12.62 -2.39
N PRO A 63 4.60 12.70 -2.53
CA PRO A 63 5.41 13.55 -1.68
C PRO A 63 4.85 14.98 -1.67
N THR A 64 4.37 15.43 -0.52
CA THR A 64 3.71 16.73 -0.37
C THR A 64 4.64 17.69 0.37
N ARG A 65 4.73 18.94 -0.10
CA ARG A 65 5.49 19.99 0.57
C ARG A 65 4.59 21.19 0.84
N ALA A 66 4.43 21.54 2.11
CA ALA A 66 3.78 22.79 2.49
C ALA A 66 4.74 23.96 2.26
N ILE A 67 4.34 24.94 1.44
CA ILE A 67 5.11 26.17 1.21
C ILE A 67 4.41 27.31 1.96
N TYR A 68 5.07 27.85 2.98
CA TYR A 68 4.61 29.04 3.69
C TYR A 68 5.25 30.28 3.05
N VAL A 69 4.48 31.02 2.27
CA VAL A 69 4.92 32.29 1.68
C VAL A 69 4.68 33.40 2.71
N LYS A 70 5.76 33.98 3.25
CA LYS A 70 5.68 35.27 3.95
C LYS A 70 5.59 36.37 2.89
N GLU A 71 4.75 37.38 3.10
CA GLU A 71 4.61 38.52 2.18
C GLU A 71 5.98 39.10 1.78
N GLY A 72 6.39 38.75 0.57
CA GLY A 72 7.62 39.14 -0.06
C GLY A 72 7.45 38.79 -1.52
N LYS A 73 7.39 39.82 -2.37
CA LYS A 73 7.17 39.68 -3.81
C LYS A 73 8.06 38.57 -4.38
N LEU A 74 7.43 37.65 -5.09
CA LEU A 74 8.14 36.75 -6.01
C LEU A 74 8.97 37.62 -6.97
N PRO A 75 10.24 37.27 -7.25
CA PRO A 75 11.00 37.93 -8.31
C PRO A 75 10.32 37.78 -9.67
#